data_AF-A0A7Y6WW53-F1
#
_entry.id   AF-A0A7Y6WW53-F1
#
_cell.length_a   1.000
_cell.length_b   1.000
_cell.length_c   1.000
_cell.angle_alpha   90.00
_cell.angle_beta   90.00
_cell.angle_gamma   90.00
#
_symmetry.space_group_name_H-M   'P 1'
#
loop_
_entity.id
_entity.type
_entity.pdbx_description
1 polymer ?
#
loop_
_entity_poly.entity_id
_entity_poly.type
_entity_poly.pdbx_seq_one_letter_code
_entity_poly.pdbx_strand_id
1 'polypeptide(L)'
;MWAPPSPQGRPPMRVNLFQTIARLSEARPQQSVQQPAASEPAQAPQPPPVPDVVAQYFTDSFEAADASSEVVKQTKDANCGAAVATLLSPTAGKDAVAAAQKMDSLESRFTDGDGTTPEELAKMFAHEGLEVKKGTSNFDMPSVNEALARGQKAVVQLDTNRLATGVDSKVAGGSHWVVVDGMDDKGNYQVKDTNTGSKYTVSGQQIADSVGSAWELHQGGGMLIVGDPQTAMDEGTLVEKSALHTDALGNTDGGGSRARGSFGRESS
;
A
#
# COMPACT_ATOMS: atom_id res chain seq x y z
N MET A 1 -36.85 42.04 32.84
CA MET A 1 -35.70 41.50 32.07
C MET A 1 -34.52 41.40 33.01
N TRP A 2 -34.15 40.18 33.40
CA TRP A 2 -33.02 39.91 34.29
C TRP A 2 -32.21 38.78 33.65
N ALA A 3 -30.95 39.05 33.32
CA ALA A 3 -29.99 38.06 32.84
C ALA A 3 -29.09 37.61 34.01
N PRO A 4 -28.78 36.31 34.16
CA PRO A 4 -27.79 35.86 35.12
C PRO A 4 -26.35 35.97 34.58
N PRO A 5 -25.34 36.16 35.45
CA PRO A 5 -23.95 36.38 35.06
C PRO A 5 -23.20 35.06 34.75
N SER A 6 -22.27 35.13 33.79
CA SER A 6 -21.35 34.05 33.42
C SER A 6 -20.23 33.86 34.46
N PRO A 7 -19.87 32.61 34.83
CA PRO A 7 -18.72 32.36 35.69
C PRO A 7 -17.40 32.32 34.90
N GLN A 8 -16.43 33.10 35.36
CA GLN A 8 -15.03 33.08 34.93
C GLN A 8 -14.32 31.82 35.44
N GLY A 9 -13.83 30.99 34.53
CA GLY A 9 -12.99 29.81 34.81
C GLY A 9 -11.52 30.07 34.48
N ARG A 10 -10.65 29.75 35.44
CA ARG A 10 -9.19 29.95 35.44
C ARG A 10 -8.45 29.15 34.34
N PRO A 11 -7.26 29.60 33.89
CA PRO A 11 -6.46 28.88 32.90
C PRO A 11 -5.74 27.65 33.52
N PRO A 12 -5.56 26.55 32.78
CA PRO A 12 -4.75 25.42 33.24
C PRO A 12 -3.25 25.71 33.16
N MET A 13 -2.56 25.40 34.26
CA MET A 13 -1.10 25.39 34.38
C MET A 13 -0.48 24.40 33.38
N ARG A 14 0.42 24.90 32.53
CA ARG A 14 1.32 24.07 31.73
C ARG A 14 2.51 23.66 32.60
N VAL A 15 2.59 22.38 32.96
CA VAL A 15 3.78 21.78 33.56
C VAL A 15 4.70 21.33 32.42
N ASN A 16 5.81 22.05 32.25
CA ASN A 16 6.88 21.70 31.32
C ASN A 16 7.78 20.64 31.96
N LEU A 17 7.62 19.38 31.58
CA LEU A 17 8.44 18.25 32.03
C LEU A 17 9.45 17.86 30.94
N PHE A 18 10.50 18.67 30.76
CA PHE A 18 11.64 18.31 29.91
C PHE A 18 12.90 18.98 30.42
N GLN A 19 13.57 18.41 31.43
CA GLN A 19 15.02 18.53 31.63
C GLN A 19 15.53 17.35 32.47
N THR A 20 16.04 16.31 31.81
CA THR A 20 16.98 15.38 32.46
C THR A 20 18.12 15.01 31.50
N ILE A 21 19.21 15.78 31.64
CA ILE A 21 20.61 15.35 31.75
C ILE A 21 21.16 14.47 30.61
N ALA A 22 21.84 15.15 29.68
CA ALA A 22 23.00 14.62 28.96
C ALA A 22 24.23 14.54 29.88
N ARG A 23 25.14 13.62 29.52
CA ARG A 23 26.56 13.46 29.95
C ARG A 23 26.85 12.24 30.84
N LEU A 24 27.39 11.21 30.21
CA LEU A 24 28.46 10.37 30.76
C LEU A 24 29.23 9.77 29.57
N SER A 25 30.27 10.48 29.15
CA SER A 25 31.25 10.03 28.18
C SER A 25 32.63 10.49 28.67
N GLU A 26 33.35 9.59 29.35
CA GLU A 26 34.77 9.62 29.74
C GLU A 26 34.94 8.46 30.74
N ALA A 27 35.97 7.64 30.81
CA ALA A 27 37.19 7.43 30.04
C ALA A 27 37.60 5.98 30.41
N ARG A 28 38.05 5.17 29.43
CA ARG A 28 38.74 3.91 29.72
C ARG A 28 40.15 3.99 29.14
N PRO A 29 41.20 3.73 29.93
CA PRO A 29 42.57 3.74 29.45
C PRO A 29 42.87 2.57 28.50
N GLN A 30 43.67 2.86 27.47
CA GLN A 30 44.27 1.89 26.58
C GLN A 30 45.21 0.97 27.38
N GLN A 31 44.91 -0.33 27.40
CA GLN A 31 45.88 -1.38 27.72
C GLN A 31 46.22 -2.14 26.44
N SER A 32 47.42 -1.89 25.94
CA SER A 32 48.11 -2.72 24.95
C SER A 32 48.42 -4.09 25.57
N VAL A 33 47.82 -5.14 25.05
CA VAL A 33 48.20 -6.53 25.36
C VAL A 33 48.59 -7.22 24.05
N GLN A 34 49.75 -7.86 24.13
CA GLN A 34 50.50 -8.51 23.06
C GLN A 34 49.69 -9.57 22.30
N GLN A 35 49.92 -9.62 20.99
CA GLN A 35 49.41 -10.61 20.05
C GLN A 35 50.19 -11.94 20.21
N PRO A 36 49.53 -13.07 20.52
CA PRO A 36 50.13 -14.39 20.32
C PRO A 36 49.89 -14.87 18.88
N ALA A 37 50.84 -15.68 18.42
CA ALA A 37 50.94 -16.24 17.08
C ALA A 37 49.72 -17.06 16.64
N ALA A 38 49.59 -17.17 15.31
CA ALA A 38 48.56 -17.87 14.58
C ALA A 38 48.38 -19.34 15.01
N SER A 39 47.13 -19.74 15.19
CA SER A 39 46.68 -21.13 15.20
C SER A 39 45.56 -21.27 14.16
N GLU A 40 45.68 -22.27 13.28
CA GLU A 40 44.74 -22.63 12.23
C GLU A 40 43.28 -22.78 12.72
N PRO A 41 42.27 -22.43 11.91
CA PRO A 41 40.90 -22.78 12.22
C PRO A 41 40.64 -24.26 11.92
N ALA A 42 40.33 -25.02 12.97
CA ALA A 42 39.73 -26.35 12.85
C ALA A 42 38.38 -26.26 12.09
N GLN A 43 38.24 -27.03 11.02
CA GLN A 43 37.00 -27.19 10.27
C GLN A 43 35.91 -27.79 11.17
N ALA A 44 34.76 -27.10 11.24
CA ALA A 44 33.54 -27.67 11.79
C ALA A 44 33.05 -28.84 10.90
N PRO A 45 32.50 -29.93 11.47
CA PRO A 45 32.03 -31.07 10.68
C PRO A 45 30.89 -30.64 9.74
N GLN A 46 31.06 -30.92 8.45
CA GLN A 46 30.03 -30.71 7.43
C GLN A 46 28.86 -31.68 7.69
N PRO A 47 27.60 -31.22 7.62
CA PRO A 47 26.45 -32.12 7.65
C PRO A 47 26.46 -33.07 6.44
N PRO A 48 25.96 -34.30 6.58
CA PRO A 48 25.99 -35.29 5.50
C PRO A 48 25.24 -34.79 4.27
N PRO A 49 25.67 -35.16 3.05
CA PRO A 49 24.99 -34.78 1.82
C PRO A 49 23.59 -35.41 1.81
N VAL A 50 22.56 -34.57 1.80
CA VAL A 50 21.18 -34.99 1.50
C VAL A 50 21.11 -35.41 0.03
N PRO A 51 20.48 -36.56 -0.31
CA PRO A 51 20.29 -36.97 -1.70
C PRO A 51 19.52 -35.90 -2.50
N ASP A 52 19.91 -35.61 -3.75
CA ASP A 52 19.32 -34.57 -4.61
C ASP A 52 17.79 -34.63 -4.71
N VAL A 53 17.20 -35.83 -4.57
CA VAL A 53 15.75 -36.02 -4.62
C VAL A 53 15.03 -35.35 -3.44
N VAL A 54 15.69 -35.23 -2.28
CA VAL A 54 15.14 -34.54 -1.10
C VAL A 54 15.31 -33.02 -1.27
N ALA A 55 16.39 -32.55 -1.92
CA ALA A 55 16.57 -31.13 -2.21
C ALA A 55 15.50 -30.61 -3.18
N GLN A 56 15.10 -31.40 -4.19
CA GLN A 56 14.03 -31.03 -5.11
C GLN A 56 12.65 -30.89 -4.40
N TYR A 57 12.34 -31.75 -3.42
CA TYR A 57 11.11 -31.64 -2.65
C TYR A 57 11.06 -30.46 -1.67
N PHE A 58 12.21 -29.87 -1.29
CA PHE A 58 12.27 -28.65 -0.49
C PHE A 58 12.33 -27.37 -1.32
N THR A 59 12.75 -27.43 -2.60
CA THR A 59 12.70 -26.28 -3.51
C THR A 59 11.32 -26.10 -4.17
N ASP A 60 10.56 -27.18 -4.39
CA ASP A 60 9.25 -27.13 -5.07
C ASP A 60 8.06 -26.78 -4.14
N SER A 61 8.27 -26.43 -2.86
CA SER A 61 7.15 -26.22 -1.93
C SER A 61 7.20 -24.97 -1.04
N PHE A 62 8.15 -24.06 -1.25
CA PHE A 62 8.11 -22.71 -0.65
C PHE A 62 8.68 -21.60 -1.56
N GLU A 63 8.63 -21.74 -2.89
CA GLU A 63 8.59 -20.54 -3.75
C GLU A 63 7.18 -19.92 -3.64
N ALA A 64 6.95 -19.24 -2.51
CA ALA A 64 6.04 -18.12 -2.51
C ALA A 64 6.50 -17.19 -3.64
N ALA A 65 5.61 -16.89 -4.57
CA ALA A 65 5.87 -16.06 -5.74
C ALA A 65 6.42 -14.68 -5.33
N ASP A 66 7.75 -14.58 -5.21
CA ASP A 66 8.48 -13.33 -4.98
C ASP A 66 9.18 -12.91 -6.28
N ALA A 67 8.42 -12.91 -7.38
CA ALA A 67 8.91 -12.64 -8.74
C ALA A 67 8.02 -11.66 -9.52
N SER A 68 7.54 -10.61 -8.86
CA SER A 68 7.22 -9.34 -9.54
C SER A 68 7.69 -8.17 -8.68
N SER A 69 9.01 -7.96 -8.69
CA SER A 69 9.67 -6.82 -8.04
C SER A 69 9.36 -5.46 -8.69
N GLU A 70 8.54 -5.44 -9.75
CA GLU A 70 8.22 -4.24 -10.50
C GLU A 70 6.76 -3.84 -10.23
N VAL A 71 6.59 -2.65 -9.66
CA VAL A 71 5.27 -2.04 -9.52
C VAL A 71 4.88 -1.50 -10.89
N VAL A 72 3.74 -1.96 -11.40
CA VAL A 72 3.17 -1.45 -12.65
C VAL A 72 2.94 0.05 -12.53
N LYS A 73 3.60 0.84 -13.39
CA LYS A 73 3.39 2.28 -13.45
C LYS A 73 2.20 2.59 -14.35
N GLN A 74 1.29 3.43 -13.86
CA GLN A 74 0.17 3.93 -14.65
C GLN A 74 0.67 4.77 -15.84
N THR A 75 -0.03 4.68 -16.96
CA THR A 75 0.38 5.29 -18.24
C THR A 75 -0.29 6.63 -18.51
N LYS A 76 -1.37 6.95 -17.80
CA LYS A 76 -2.15 8.20 -17.92
C LYS A 76 -2.40 8.78 -16.54
N ASP A 77 -2.80 10.05 -16.48
CA ASP A 77 -3.12 10.71 -15.20
C ASP A 77 -4.29 10.03 -14.47
N ALA A 78 -5.31 9.60 -15.24
CA ALA A 78 -6.56 9.08 -14.71
C ALA A 78 -6.60 7.55 -14.51
N ASN A 79 -5.64 6.78 -15.04
CA ASN A 79 -5.78 5.32 -15.08
C ASN A 79 -5.15 4.57 -13.89
N CYS A 80 -5.03 5.20 -12.72
CA CYS A 80 -4.45 4.53 -11.54
C CYS A 80 -5.27 3.32 -11.07
N GLY A 81 -6.61 3.36 -11.20
CA GLY A 81 -7.46 2.20 -10.92
C GLY A 81 -7.19 1.03 -11.85
N ALA A 82 -7.14 1.29 -13.17
CA ALA A 82 -6.77 0.28 -14.16
C ALA A 82 -5.36 -0.28 -13.94
N ALA A 83 -4.40 0.56 -13.53
CA ALA A 83 -3.06 0.13 -13.17
C ALA A 83 -3.05 -0.79 -11.94
N VAL A 84 -3.87 -0.51 -10.92
CA VAL A 84 -4.03 -1.36 -9.74
C VAL A 84 -4.67 -2.70 -10.10
N ALA A 85 -5.73 -2.72 -10.91
CA ALA A 85 -6.34 -3.95 -11.40
C ALA A 85 -5.35 -4.78 -12.24
N THR A 86 -4.55 -4.13 -13.08
CA THR A 86 -3.48 -4.77 -13.85
C THR A 86 -2.40 -5.35 -12.94
N LEU A 87 -1.99 -4.62 -11.91
CA LEU A 87 -0.97 -5.06 -10.94
C LEU A 87 -1.42 -6.29 -10.14
N LEU A 88 -2.71 -6.38 -9.80
CA LEU A 88 -3.28 -7.51 -9.06
C LEU A 88 -3.74 -8.66 -9.95
N SER A 89 -3.83 -8.44 -11.27
CA SER A 89 -4.26 -9.46 -12.22
C SER A 89 -3.35 -10.69 -12.17
N PRO A 90 -3.90 -11.92 -12.14
CA PRO A 90 -3.11 -13.14 -12.26
C PRO A 90 -2.41 -13.27 -13.62
N THR A 91 -2.88 -12.50 -14.62
CA THR A 91 -2.30 -12.43 -15.97
C THR A 91 -1.55 -11.12 -16.20
N ALA A 92 -1.12 -10.43 -15.15
CA ALA A 92 -0.29 -9.24 -15.25
C ALA A 92 0.86 -9.50 -16.23
N GLY A 93 0.90 -8.71 -17.32
CA GLY A 93 1.97 -8.79 -18.30
C GLY A 93 3.32 -8.59 -17.61
N LYS A 94 4.27 -9.49 -17.86
CA LYS A 94 5.64 -9.37 -17.31
C LYS A 94 6.44 -8.23 -17.96
N ASP A 95 5.89 -7.62 -19.01
CA ASP A 95 6.46 -6.47 -19.69
C ASP A 95 5.48 -5.27 -19.68
N ALA A 96 6.06 -4.08 -19.76
CA ALA A 96 5.32 -2.82 -19.66
C ALA A 96 4.31 -2.59 -20.80
N VAL A 97 4.52 -3.18 -21.98
CA VAL A 97 3.62 -2.99 -23.14
C VAL A 97 2.33 -3.77 -22.93
N ALA A 98 2.43 -5.03 -22.51
CA ALA A 98 1.26 -5.84 -22.18
C ALA A 98 0.48 -5.24 -21.00
N ALA A 99 1.18 -4.71 -19.99
CA ALA A 99 0.55 -4.00 -18.88
C ALA A 99 -0.20 -2.73 -19.36
N ALA A 100 0.41 -1.93 -20.24
CA ALA A 100 -0.24 -0.74 -20.81
C ALA A 100 -1.50 -1.08 -21.62
N GLN A 101 -1.43 -2.10 -22.49
CA GLN A 101 -2.59 -2.55 -23.27
C GLN A 101 -3.74 -3.04 -22.38
N LYS A 102 -3.42 -3.74 -21.29
CA LYS A 102 -4.43 -4.15 -20.31
C LYS A 102 -5.05 -2.95 -19.61
N MET A 103 -4.24 -1.98 -19.16
CA MET A 103 -4.75 -0.74 -18.56
C MET A 103 -5.71 0.00 -19.49
N ASP A 104 -5.34 0.15 -20.77
CA ASP A 104 -6.20 0.79 -21.77
C ASP A 104 -7.51 0.02 -22.01
N SER A 105 -7.43 -1.33 -22.04
CA SER A 105 -8.62 -2.17 -22.20
C SER A 105 -9.56 -2.10 -21.00
N LEU A 106 -9.03 -2.02 -19.78
CA LEU A 106 -9.82 -1.91 -18.55
C LEU A 106 -10.48 -0.53 -18.48
N GLU A 107 -9.71 0.54 -18.72
CA GLU A 107 -10.21 1.92 -18.75
C GLU A 107 -11.33 2.06 -19.79
N SER A 108 -11.08 1.68 -21.05
CA SER A 108 -12.07 1.79 -22.13
C SER A 108 -13.37 1.03 -21.88
N ARG A 109 -13.34 -0.01 -21.04
CA ARG A 109 -14.50 -0.85 -20.77
C ARG A 109 -15.31 -0.39 -19.56
N PHE A 110 -14.63 0.13 -18.54
CA PHE A 110 -15.22 0.30 -17.22
C PHE A 110 -15.27 1.75 -16.75
N THR A 111 -14.65 2.70 -17.44
CA THR A 111 -14.65 4.11 -17.04
C THR A 111 -14.97 5.03 -18.20
N ASP A 112 -15.29 6.29 -17.88
CA ASP A 112 -15.50 7.36 -18.86
C ASP A 112 -14.20 8.15 -19.15
N GLY A 113 -13.06 7.73 -18.58
CA GLY A 113 -11.73 8.34 -18.80
C GLY A 113 -11.31 9.42 -17.80
N ASP A 114 -12.17 9.81 -16.86
CA ASP A 114 -11.88 10.85 -15.84
C ASP A 114 -11.25 10.31 -14.55
N GLY A 115 -11.18 8.99 -14.41
CA GLY A 115 -10.56 8.28 -13.31
C GLY A 115 -11.19 6.91 -13.12
N THR A 116 -11.12 6.37 -11.91
CA THR A 116 -11.81 5.12 -11.57
C THR A 116 -12.49 5.25 -10.21
N THR A 117 -13.81 5.16 -10.18
CA THR A 117 -14.59 5.05 -8.95
C THR A 117 -14.36 3.71 -8.24
N PRO A 118 -14.74 3.57 -6.96
CA PRO A 118 -14.70 2.27 -6.27
C PRO A 118 -15.52 1.17 -6.97
N GLU A 119 -16.69 1.52 -7.53
CA GLU A 119 -17.57 0.55 -8.22
C GLU A 119 -16.95 0.08 -9.54
N GLU A 120 -16.38 0.99 -10.33
CA GLU A 120 -15.70 0.65 -11.57
C GLU A 120 -14.44 -0.18 -11.30
N LEU A 121 -13.68 0.15 -10.26
CA LEU A 121 -12.52 -0.62 -9.85
C LEU A 121 -12.90 -2.04 -9.42
N ALA A 122 -14.01 -2.20 -8.71
CA ALA A 122 -14.56 -3.51 -8.38
C ALA A 122 -14.95 -4.32 -9.63
N LYS A 123 -15.54 -3.68 -10.65
CA LYS A 123 -15.84 -4.33 -11.94
C LYS A 123 -14.55 -4.75 -12.67
N MET A 124 -13.50 -3.94 -12.62
CA MET A 124 -12.19 -4.31 -13.14
C MET A 124 -11.62 -5.54 -12.40
N PHE A 125 -11.69 -5.59 -11.07
CA PHE A 125 -11.26 -6.77 -10.32
C PHE A 125 -12.06 -8.02 -10.68
N ALA A 126 -13.39 -7.90 -10.77
CA ALA A 126 -14.25 -9.00 -11.16
C ALA A 126 -13.89 -9.54 -12.56
N HIS A 127 -13.60 -8.64 -13.50
CA HIS A 127 -13.13 -9.01 -14.84
C HIS A 127 -11.80 -9.76 -14.81
N GLU A 128 -10.91 -9.39 -13.90
CA GLU A 128 -9.63 -10.04 -13.66
C GLU A 128 -9.74 -11.32 -12.80
N GLY A 129 -10.96 -11.75 -12.45
CA GLY A 129 -11.24 -12.95 -11.68
C GLY A 129 -11.02 -12.80 -10.16
N LEU A 130 -10.95 -11.57 -9.67
CA LEU A 130 -10.73 -11.24 -8.26
C LEU A 130 -12.06 -10.86 -7.57
N GLU A 131 -12.17 -11.21 -6.29
CA GLU A 131 -13.32 -10.86 -5.45
C GLU A 131 -12.97 -9.69 -4.52
N VAL A 132 -13.82 -8.66 -4.51
CA VAL A 132 -13.85 -7.69 -3.43
C VAL A 132 -14.59 -8.31 -2.25
N LYS A 133 -13.90 -8.48 -1.13
CA LYS A 133 -14.42 -9.20 0.05
C LYS A 133 -14.92 -8.28 1.15
N LYS A 134 -14.47 -7.02 1.13
CA LYS A 134 -14.83 -5.98 2.09
C LYS A 134 -14.49 -4.62 1.49
N GLY A 135 -15.28 -3.61 1.82
CA GLY A 135 -14.91 -2.21 1.63
C GLY A 135 -15.34 -1.34 2.80
N THR A 136 -14.56 -0.30 3.09
CA THR A 136 -14.80 0.65 4.18
C THR A 136 -14.37 2.05 3.76
N SER A 137 -15.05 3.10 4.24
CA SER A 137 -14.68 4.51 4.00
C SER A 137 -13.37 4.92 4.70
N ASN A 138 -12.90 4.14 5.66
CA ASN A 138 -11.68 4.38 6.42
C ASN A 138 -10.66 3.25 6.22
N PHE A 139 -9.41 3.51 6.59
CA PHE A 139 -8.40 2.47 6.70
C PHE A 139 -8.58 1.68 8.00
N ASP A 140 -9.01 0.42 7.90
CA ASP A 140 -9.26 -0.49 9.03
C ASP A 140 -8.10 -1.48 9.19
N MET A 141 -7.08 -1.06 9.94
CA MET A 141 -5.82 -1.81 10.13
C MET A 141 -6.03 -3.27 10.58
N PRO A 142 -6.89 -3.59 11.57
CA PRO A 142 -7.19 -4.98 11.92
C PRO A 142 -7.58 -5.84 10.71
N SER A 143 -8.45 -5.33 9.85
CA SER A 143 -8.91 -6.07 8.66
C SER A 143 -7.83 -6.19 7.59
N VAL A 144 -6.99 -5.17 7.42
CA VAL A 144 -5.84 -5.25 6.52
C VAL A 144 -4.87 -6.31 7.01
N ASN A 145 -4.53 -6.31 8.30
CA ASN A 145 -3.63 -7.31 8.89
C ASN A 145 -4.16 -8.74 8.72
N GLU A 146 -5.46 -8.94 8.97
CA GLU A 146 -6.10 -10.24 8.76
C GLU A 146 -6.09 -10.66 7.29
N ALA A 147 -6.37 -9.74 6.38
CA ALA A 147 -6.35 -9.99 4.94
C ALA A 147 -4.93 -10.38 4.46
N LEU A 148 -3.91 -9.62 4.84
CA LEU A 148 -2.51 -9.89 4.50
C LEU A 148 -2.06 -11.25 5.02
N ALA A 149 -2.46 -11.64 6.24
CA ALA A 149 -2.16 -12.95 6.81
C ALA A 149 -2.80 -14.12 6.02
N ARG A 150 -3.87 -13.84 5.25
CA ARG A 150 -4.55 -14.79 4.36
C ARG A 150 -4.06 -14.72 2.91
N GLY A 151 -3.00 -13.96 2.63
CA GLY A 151 -2.48 -13.76 1.28
C GLY A 151 -3.29 -12.78 0.42
N GLN A 152 -4.32 -12.15 0.98
CA GLN A 152 -5.13 -11.12 0.30
C GLN A 152 -4.39 -9.78 0.28
N LYS A 153 -4.99 -8.79 -0.37
CA LYS A 153 -4.41 -7.45 -0.57
C LYS A 153 -5.41 -6.39 -0.15
N ALA A 154 -4.93 -5.24 0.28
CA ALA A 154 -5.78 -4.07 0.46
C ALA A 154 -5.51 -3.06 -0.65
N VAL A 155 -6.56 -2.50 -1.22
CA VAL A 155 -6.51 -1.47 -2.25
C VAL A 155 -7.10 -0.21 -1.66
N VAL A 156 -6.34 0.88 -1.65
CA VAL A 156 -6.64 2.06 -0.83
C VAL A 156 -6.75 3.29 -1.72
N GLN A 157 -7.84 4.05 -1.57
CA GLN A 157 -7.99 5.37 -2.19
C GLN A 157 -7.57 6.44 -1.19
N LEU A 158 -6.60 7.26 -1.58
CA LEU A 158 -5.96 8.22 -0.67
C LEU A 158 -5.53 9.50 -1.39
N ASP A 159 -5.20 10.53 -0.60
CA ASP A 159 -4.62 11.76 -1.11
C ASP A 159 -3.12 11.59 -1.32
N THR A 160 -2.67 11.73 -2.58
CA THR A 160 -1.27 11.52 -2.98
C THR A 160 -0.27 12.40 -2.23
N ASN A 161 -0.62 13.64 -1.84
CA ASN A 161 0.29 14.55 -1.13
C ASN A 161 0.41 14.25 0.36
N ARG A 162 -0.52 13.50 0.93
CA ARG A 162 -0.50 13.11 2.35
C ARG A 162 0.35 11.88 2.63
N LEU A 163 0.56 11.03 1.62
CA LEU A 163 1.36 9.82 1.75
C LEU A 163 2.84 10.03 1.41
N ALA A 164 3.17 11.02 0.59
CA ALA A 164 4.54 11.22 0.11
C ALA A 164 5.44 11.92 1.13
N THR A 165 6.67 11.41 1.26
CA THR A 165 7.71 12.06 2.06
C THR A 165 8.30 13.25 1.29
N GLY A 166 8.59 14.35 2.00
CA GLY A 166 9.30 15.51 1.42
C GLY A 166 8.43 16.50 0.62
N VAL A 167 7.11 16.39 0.69
CA VAL A 167 6.15 17.33 0.07
C VAL A 167 5.46 18.12 1.16
N ASP A 168 5.06 19.37 0.88
CA ASP A 168 4.21 20.10 1.80
C ASP A 168 2.86 19.39 1.90
N SER A 169 2.70 18.61 2.97
CA SER A 169 1.48 17.87 3.23
C SER A 169 0.27 18.80 3.34
N LYS A 170 0.45 20.12 3.54
CA LYS A 170 -0.66 21.08 3.60
C LYS A 170 -1.34 21.34 2.26
N VAL A 171 -0.74 20.96 1.13
CA VAL A 171 -1.34 21.11 -0.19
C VAL A 171 -2.07 19.82 -0.56
N ALA A 172 -3.36 19.91 -0.86
CA ALA A 172 -4.15 18.78 -1.35
C ALA A 172 -3.50 18.16 -2.60
N GLY A 173 -3.39 16.83 -2.60
CA GLY A 173 -2.99 16.07 -3.78
C GLY A 173 -4.19 15.75 -4.65
N GLY A 174 -4.03 14.77 -5.54
CA GLY A 174 -5.15 14.10 -6.18
C GLY A 174 -5.53 12.80 -5.47
N SER A 175 -6.78 12.37 -5.64
CA SER A 175 -7.31 11.07 -5.21
C SER A 175 -6.67 9.93 -6.02
N HIS A 176 -6.08 8.94 -5.36
CA HIS A 176 -5.25 7.93 -6.01
C HIS A 176 -5.40 6.55 -5.38
N TRP A 177 -5.34 5.52 -6.21
CA TRP A 177 -5.39 4.12 -5.80
C TRP A 177 -4.00 3.53 -5.63
N VAL A 178 -3.75 2.91 -4.47
CA VAL A 178 -2.52 2.15 -4.19
C VAL A 178 -2.84 0.74 -3.71
N VAL A 179 -1.86 -0.16 -3.78
CA VAL A 179 -1.97 -1.50 -3.22
C VAL A 179 -1.12 -1.61 -1.96
N VAL A 180 -1.67 -2.18 -0.90
CA VAL A 180 -0.97 -2.66 0.28
C VAL A 180 -0.90 -4.18 0.21
N ASP A 181 0.31 -4.72 0.12
CA ASP A 181 0.53 -6.16 -0.14
C ASP A 181 1.39 -6.89 0.89
N GLY A 182 1.85 -6.20 1.92
CA GLY A 182 2.62 -6.80 3.01
C GLY A 182 2.89 -5.84 4.15
N MET A 183 3.65 -6.33 5.13
CA MET A 183 4.19 -5.54 6.23
C MET A 183 5.69 -5.80 6.40
N ASP A 184 6.42 -4.85 6.94
CA ASP A 184 7.78 -5.07 7.44
C ASP A 184 7.77 -5.63 8.87
N ASP A 185 8.94 -6.02 9.38
CA ASP A 185 9.10 -6.57 10.74
C ASP A 185 8.76 -5.56 11.86
N LYS A 186 8.55 -4.29 11.51
CA LYS A 186 8.18 -3.22 12.44
C LYS A 186 6.67 -2.94 12.40
N GLY A 187 5.90 -3.67 11.59
CA GLY A 187 4.46 -3.50 11.43
C GLY A 187 4.07 -2.32 10.55
N ASN A 188 5.00 -1.79 9.74
CA ASN A 188 4.68 -0.81 8.71
C ASN A 188 4.22 -1.51 7.44
N TYR A 189 3.29 -0.90 6.71
CA TYR A 189 2.72 -1.48 5.50
C TYR A 189 3.62 -1.22 4.29
N GLN A 190 3.75 -2.24 3.45
CA GLN A 190 4.38 -2.16 2.15
C GLN A 190 3.33 -1.69 1.13
N VAL A 191 3.56 -0.52 0.56
CA VAL A 191 2.69 0.13 -0.43
C VAL A 191 3.35 0.04 -1.80
N LYS A 192 2.58 -0.45 -2.78
CA LYS A 192 2.90 -0.38 -4.21
C LYS A 192 2.09 0.76 -4.82
N ASP A 193 2.80 1.76 -5.32
CA ASP A 193 2.23 3.00 -5.84
C ASP A 193 2.39 3.06 -7.36
N THR A 194 1.26 2.91 -8.06
CA THR A 194 1.22 2.88 -9.53
C THR A 194 1.49 4.26 -10.16
N ASN A 195 1.33 5.36 -9.43
CA ASN A 195 1.66 6.70 -9.96
C ASN A 195 3.18 6.89 -10.11
N THR A 196 3.96 6.29 -9.21
CA THR A 196 5.43 6.34 -9.28
C THR A 196 6.06 5.08 -9.87
N GLY A 197 5.32 3.97 -9.97
CA GLY A 197 5.89 2.67 -10.30
C GLY A 197 6.86 2.17 -9.24
N SER A 198 6.66 2.59 -7.98
CA SER A 198 7.59 2.33 -6.88
C SER A 198 6.90 1.63 -5.71
N LYS A 199 7.72 0.95 -4.90
CA LYS A 199 7.31 0.33 -3.64
C LYS A 199 7.99 1.05 -2.47
N TYR A 200 7.25 1.31 -1.40
CA TYR A 200 7.79 1.93 -0.19
C TYR A 200 7.02 1.48 1.05
N THR A 201 7.54 1.84 2.22
CA THR A 201 6.99 1.43 3.51
C THR A 201 6.52 2.64 4.30
N VAL A 202 5.32 2.57 4.86
CA VAL A 202 4.69 3.63 5.66
C VAL A 202 3.92 3.05 6.85
N SER A 203 3.76 3.83 7.90
CA SER A 203 2.94 3.40 9.04
C SER A 203 1.45 3.32 8.68
N GLY A 204 0.70 2.48 9.38
CA GLY A 204 -0.75 2.41 9.22
C GLY A 204 -1.45 3.73 9.47
N GLN A 205 -0.96 4.52 10.43
CA GLN A 205 -1.53 5.84 10.74
C GLN A 205 -1.38 6.80 9.56
N GLN A 206 -0.22 6.80 8.89
CA GLN A 206 -0.03 7.64 7.70
C GLN A 206 -1.00 7.28 6.57
N ILE A 207 -1.29 6.00 6.36
CA ILE A 207 -2.30 5.58 5.38
C ILE A 207 -3.69 6.06 5.83
N ALA A 208 -4.05 5.82 7.09
CA ALA A 208 -5.34 6.23 7.64
C ALA A 208 -5.58 7.74 7.53
N ASP A 209 -4.58 8.56 7.86
CA ASP A 209 -4.64 10.02 7.75
C ASP A 209 -4.78 10.47 6.28
N SER A 210 -4.11 9.77 5.36
CA SER A 210 -4.19 10.05 3.92
C SER A 210 -5.55 9.68 3.32
N VAL A 211 -6.15 8.60 3.80
CA VAL A 211 -7.52 8.19 3.46
C VAL A 211 -8.54 9.18 3.99
N GLY A 212 -8.42 9.57 5.26
CA GLY A 212 -9.30 10.58 5.87
C GLY A 212 -9.22 11.92 5.13
N SER A 213 -8.01 12.35 4.76
CA SER A 213 -7.81 13.55 3.95
C SER A 213 -8.44 13.43 2.57
N ALA A 214 -8.38 12.25 1.94
CA ALA A 214 -9.02 12.02 0.65
C ALA A 214 -10.54 12.18 0.75
N TRP A 215 -11.14 11.60 1.79
CA TRP A 215 -12.57 11.75 2.06
C TRP A 215 -12.96 13.23 2.24
N GLU A 216 -12.19 13.98 3.03
CA GLU A 216 -12.46 15.40 3.30
C GLU A 216 -12.30 16.29 2.05
N LEU A 217 -11.32 16.02 1.21
CA LEU A 217 -10.92 16.90 0.10
C LEU A 217 -11.56 16.51 -1.24
N HIS A 218 -11.75 15.21 -1.46
CA HIS A 218 -12.17 14.63 -2.75
C HIS A 218 -13.52 13.91 -2.65
N GLN A 219 -14.15 13.88 -1.47
CA GLN A 219 -15.41 13.17 -1.21
C GLN A 219 -15.37 11.68 -1.55
N GLY A 220 -14.15 11.12 -1.59
CA GLY A 220 -13.86 9.74 -1.94
C GLY A 220 -12.60 9.30 -1.21
N GLY A 221 -12.64 8.09 -0.71
CA GLY A 221 -11.59 7.53 0.11
C GLY A 221 -12.00 6.18 0.66
N GLY A 222 -11.03 5.44 1.16
CA GLY A 222 -11.28 4.21 1.88
C GLY A 222 -10.40 3.09 1.40
N MET A 223 -10.84 1.87 1.66
CA MET A 223 -10.13 0.69 1.23
C MET A 223 -11.07 -0.44 0.81
N LEU A 224 -10.56 -1.28 -0.09
CA LEU A 224 -11.14 -2.55 -0.50
C LEU A 224 -10.18 -3.67 -0.08
N ILE A 225 -10.70 -4.79 0.42
CA ILE A 225 -9.95 -6.04 0.57
C ILE A 225 -10.23 -6.90 -0.66
N VAL A 226 -9.18 -7.31 -1.35
CA VAL A 226 -9.25 -8.01 -2.64
C VAL A 226 -8.43 -9.29 -2.57
N GLY A 227 -8.93 -10.35 -3.18
CA GLY A 227 -8.18 -11.59 -3.39
C GLY A 227 -8.98 -12.61 -4.18
N ASP A 228 -8.43 -13.82 -4.30
CA ASP A 228 -9.07 -14.88 -5.05
C ASP A 228 -10.43 -15.27 -4.42
N PRO A 229 -11.45 -15.56 -5.25
CA PRO A 229 -12.71 -16.08 -4.75
C PRO A 229 -12.49 -17.47 -4.13
N GLN A 230 -13.26 -17.80 -3.09
CA GLN A 230 -13.13 -19.10 -2.41
C GLN A 230 -13.47 -20.30 -3.32
N THR A 231 -14.31 -20.06 -4.32
CA THR A 231 -14.69 -21.01 -5.37
C THR A 231 -14.69 -20.28 -6.70
N ALA A 232 -14.51 -20.98 -7.82
CA ALA A 232 -14.63 -20.37 -9.14
C ALA A 232 -16.00 -19.70 -9.29
N MET A 233 -16.01 -18.44 -9.73
CA MET A 233 -17.19 -17.62 -9.96
C MET A 233 -17.02 -16.93 -11.31
N ASP A 234 -18.13 -16.70 -12.02
CA ASP A 234 -18.13 -15.88 -13.22
C ASP A 234 -18.05 -14.37 -12.87
N GLU A 235 -17.70 -13.57 -13.87
CA GLU A 235 -17.56 -12.11 -13.73
C GLU A 235 -18.84 -11.45 -13.19
N GLY A 236 -20.02 -11.88 -13.66
CA GLY A 236 -21.30 -11.31 -13.22
C GLY A 236 -21.54 -11.52 -11.73
N THR A 237 -21.33 -12.74 -11.25
CA THR A 237 -21.42 -13.06 -9.82
C THR A 237 -20.42 -12.26 -8.97
N LEU A 238 -19.18 -12.08 -9.47
CA LEU A 238 -18.17 -11.28 -8.78
C LEU A 238 -18.57 -9.80 -8.71
N VAL A 239 -19.15 -9.24 -9.77
CA VAL A 239 -19.67 -7.87 -9.79
C VAL A 239 -20.81 -7.69 -8.79
N GLU A 240 -21.80 -8.59 -8.79
CA GLU A 240 -22.94 -8.51 -7.86
C GLU A 240 -22.51 -8.53 -6.40
N LYS A 241 -21.53 -9.39 -6.06
CA LYS A 241 -20.96 -9.42 -4.71
C LYS A 241 -20.17 -8.16 -4.38
N SER A 242 -19.37 -7.68 -5.32
CA SER A 242 -18.50 -6.52 -5.08
C SER A 242 -19.31 -5.25 -4.85
N ALA A 243 -20.49 -5.11 -5.48
CA ALA A 243 -21.41 -4.00 -5.25
C ALA A 243 -21.85 -3.87 -3.77
N LEU A 244 -21.91 -4.98 -3.03
CA LEU A 244 -22.21 -4.96 -1.59
C LEU A 244 -21.11 -4.33 -0.72
N HIS A 245 -19.95 -4.04 -1.32
CA HIS A 245 -18.75 -3.62 -0.61
C HIS A 245 -18.24 -2.24 -1.06
N THR A 246 -18.72 -1.69 -2.17
CA THR A 246 -18.21 -0.43 -2.74
C THR A 246 -18.95 0.81 -2.26
N ASP A 247 -20.22 0.71 -1.90
CA ASP A 247 -21.07 1.85 -1.51
C ASP A 247 -20.48 2.70 -0.37
N ALA A 248 -19.71 2.06 0.52
CA ALA A 248 -19.13 2.72 1.67
C ALA A 248 -18.01 3.71 1.31
N LEU A 249 -17.43 3.67 0.11
CA LEU A 249 -16.23 4.44 -0.27
C LEU A 249 -16.55 5.80 -0.94
N GLY A 250 -17.82 6.14 -1.11
CA GLY A 250 -18.23 7.27 -1.95
C GLY A 250 -18.16 6.94 -3.44
N ASN A 251 -18.55 7.90 -4.30
CA ASN A 251 -18.63 7.68 -5.75
C ASN A 251 -17.77 8.67 -6.55
N THR A 252 -16.65 9.13 -5.99
CA THR A 252 -15.72 10.00 -6.71
C THR A 252 -14.52 9.23 -7.24
N ASP A 253 -14.06 9.70 -8.40
CA ASP A 253 -13.00 9.07 -9.16
C ASP A 253 -11.65 9.15 -8.42
N GLY A 254 -10.94 8.02 -8.40
CA GLY A 254 -9.49 8.03 -8.23
C GLY A 254 -8.84 8.29 -9.59
N GLY A 255 -8.40 9.52 -9.83
CA GLY A 255 -7.78 9.94 -11.10
C GLY A 255 -6.60 10.91 -10.93
N GLY A 256 -6.08 11.04 -9.72
CA GLY A 256 -5.06 12.02 -9.37
C GLY A 256 -3.64 11.47 -9.47
N SER A 257 -2.90 11.77 -10.55
CA SER A 257 -1.46 11.49 -10.59
C SER A 257 -0.62 12.71 -10.21
N ARG A 258 0.49 12.43 -9.53
CA ARG A 258 1.58 13.41 -9.35
C ARG A 258 2.39 13.59 -10.63
N ALA A 259 2.28 12.64 -11.55
CA ALA A 259 2.95 12.64 -12.84
C ALA A 259 2.26 13.49 -13.92
N ARG A 260 1.28 14.35 -13.60
CA ARG A 260 0.64 15.30 -14.56
C ARG A 260 1.65 16.01 -15.48
N GLY A 261 2.79 16.43 -14.96
CA GLY A 261 3.85 17.09 -15.74
C GLY A 261 4.62 16.17 -16.71
N SER A 262 4.50 14.85 -16.58
CA SER A 262 5.13 13.82 -17.40
C SER A 262 4.22 13.27 -18.50
N PHE A 263 2.89 13.37 -18.35
CA PHE A 263 1.92 12.89 -19.35
C PHE A 263 1.58 13.94 -20.43
N GLY A 264 1.88 15.22 -20.18
CA GLY A 264 1.53 16.34 -21.06
C GLY A 264 2.58 16.75 -22.10
N ARG A 265 3.50 15.87 -22.51
CA ARG A 265 4.57 16.21 -23.48
C ARG A 265 4.69 15.24 -24.64
N GLU A 266 3.60 14.84 -25.28
CA GLU A 266 3.68 14.37 -26.67
C GLU A 266 2.62 15.10 -27.50
N SER A 267 3.08 16.12 -28.21
CA SER A 267 2.30 16.95 -29.14
C SER A 267 2.08 16.19 -30.44
N SER A 268 0.86 16.27 -30.98
CA SER A 268 0.61 16.33 -32.43
C SER A 268 -0.64 17.16 -32.67
#